data_AF-A0A925JBE1-F1
#
_entry.id   AF-A0A925JBE1-F1
#
_cell.length_a   1.000
_cell.length_b   1.000
_cell.length_c   1.000
_cell.angle_alpha   90.00
_cell.angle_beta   90.00
_cell.angle_gamma   90.00
#
_symmetry.space_group_name_H-M   'P 1'
#
loop_
_entity.id
_entity.type
_entity.pdbx_description
1 polymer ?
#
loop_
_entity_poly.entity_id
_entity_poly.type
_entity_poly.pdbx_seq_one_letter_code
_entity_poly.pdbx_strand_id
1 'polypeptide(L)'
;WVGNFIYKRILPRTDGTVYKMKAPGFLQVKTAVPNGNTTIERLLRYIDDFDHILEQGSYVDIQQLRVPVPGVPLVSFRLGDCLRFMVAHNERHLLQAQKIFATFVPQPAVQPYKSPGSTGSDLVNVFGN
;
A
#
# COMPACT_ATOMS: atom_id res chain seq x y z
N TRP A 1 -24.75 -5.04 -0.84
CA TRP A 1 -25.05 -3.84 -0.03
C TRP A 1 -23.84 -3.44 0.82
N VAL A 2 -23.33 -4.31 1.70
CA VAL A 2 -22.14 -4.03 2.53
C VAL A 2 -20.86 -3.76 1.69
N GLY A 3 -20.58 -4.56 0.65
CA GLY A 3 -19.42 -4.34 -0.22
C GLY A 3 -19.43 -2.96 -0.91
N ASN A 4 -20.53 -2.60 -1.56
CA ASN A 4 -20.73 -1.28 -2.16
C ASN A 4 -20.59 -0.12 -1.14
N PHE A 5 -21.05 -0.31 0.10
CA PHE A 5 -20.90 0.69 1.15
C PHE A 5 -19.42 0.91 1.52
N ILE A 6 -18.65 -0.17 1.68
CA ILE A 6 -17.21 -0.08 1.99
C ILE A 6 -16.47 0.55 0.81
N TYR A 7 -16.76 0.13 -0.42
CA TYR A 7 -16.19 0.69 -1.65
C TYR A 7 -16.36 2.22 -1.70
N LYS A 8 -17.59 2.73 -1.50
CA LYS A 8 -17.86 4.18 -1.51
C LYS A 8 -17.09 4.98 -0.45
N ARG A 9 -16.70 4.35 0.66
CA ARG A 9 -15.89 5.01 1.71
C ARG A 9 -14.40 5.03 1.40
N ILE A 10 -13.94 4.13 0.54
CA ILE A 10 -12.53 4.01 0.16
C ILE A 10 -12.24 4.76 -1.13
N LEU A 11 -13.21 4.79 -2.05
CA LEU A 11 -13.14 5.51 -3.31
C LEU A 11 -12.70 6.96 -3.10
N PRO A 12 -11.57 7.37 -3.70
CA PRO A 12 -11.20 8.77 -3.74
C PRO A 12 -12.26 9.62 -4.42
N ARG A 13 -12.49 10.81 -3.89
CA ARG A 13 -13.38 11.79 -4.53
C ARG A 13 -12.66 12.45 -5.71
N THR A 14 -13.44 13.01 -6.62
CA THR A 14 -12.94 13.72 -7.81
C THR A 14 -12.06 14.92 -7.48
N ASP A 15 -12.24 15.53 -6.29
CA ASP A 15 -11.41 16.60 -5.75
C ASP A 15 -10.10 16.10 -5.09
N GLY A 16 -9.81 14.80 -5.17
CA GLY A 16 -8.64 14.17 -4.56
C GLY A 16 -8.76 14.00 -3.04
N THR A 17 -9.89 14.33 -2.42
CA THR A 17 -10.11 14.07 -0.99
C THR A 17 -10.55 12.63 -0.75
N VAL A 18 -10.27 12.12 0.44
CA VAL A 18 -10.61 10.75 0.85
C VAL A 18 -11.28 10.78 2.21
N TYR A 19 -12.19 9.85 2.48
CA TYR A 19 -12.82 9.74 3.79
C TYR A 19 -11.77 9.35 4.85
N LYS A 20 -11.63 10.17 5.91
CA LYS A 20 -10.64 9.95 6.97
C LYS A 20 -11.03 8.72 7.80
N MET A 21 -10.13 7.74 7.85
CA MET A 21 -10.29 6.49 8.62
C MET A 21 -8.96 6.10 9.23
N LYS A 22 -8.99 5.57 10.46
CA LYS A 22 -7.82 4.95 11.07
C LYS A 22 -7.65 3.54 10.53
N ALA A 23 -6.41 3.14 10.25
CA ALA A 23 -6.11 1.75 9.93
C ALA A 23 -6.47 0.85 11.14
N PRO A 24 -7.08 -0.32 10.93
CA PRO A 24 -7.32 -1.28 12.00
C PRO A 24 -6.03 -1.63 12.73
N GLY A 25 -6.03 -1.65 14.06
CA GLY A 25 -4.80 -1.79 14.87
C GLY A 25 -4.00 -3.06 14.60
N PHE A 26 -4.64 -4.14 14.14
CA PHE A 26 -3.98 -5.40 13.77
C PHE A 26 -3.33 -5.35 12.37
N LEU A 27 -3.64 -4.36 11.54
CA LEU A 27 -3.03 -4.11 10.23
C LEU A 27 -2.01 -2.97 10.25
N GLN A 28 -1.86 -2.29 11.38
CA GLN A 28 -0.84 -1.24 11.53
C GLN A 28 0.55 -1.88 11.57
N VAL A 29 1.50 -1.25 10.89
CA VAL A 29 2.91 -1.65 10.94
C VAL A 29 3.42 -1.34 12.36
N LYS A 30 3.78 -2.39 13.12
CA LYS A 30 4.18 -2.28 14.54
C LYS A 30 5.69 -2.11 14.75
N THR A 31 6.49 -2.30 13.71
CA THR A 31 7.96 -2.35 13.79
C THR A 31 8.62 -1.60 12.63
N ALA A 32 9.96 -1.46 12.68
CA ALA A 32 10.87 -0.64 11.87
C ALA A 32 10.40 -0.17 10.48
N VAL A 33 10.79 1.05 10.13
CA VAL A 33 10.59 1.64 8.80
C VAL A 33 11.06 0.63 7.75
N PRO A 34 10.15 0.12 6.89
CA PRO A 34 10.52 -0.90 5.93
C PRO A 34 11.49 -0.31 4.89
N ASN A 35 12.40 -1.14 4.38
CA ASN A 35 13.30 -0.73 3.31
C ASN A 35 12.48 -0.32 2.06
N GLY A 36 12.74 0.87 1.54
CA GLY A 36 11.98 1.44 0.43
C GLY A 36 12.02 0.57 -0.82
N ASN A 37 13.20 0.12 -1.24
CA ASN A 37 13.38 -0.68 -2.45
C ASN A 37 12.61 -2.00 -2.37
N THR A 38 12.78 -2.76 -1.28
CA THR A 38 12.08 -4.04 -1.12
C THR A 38 10.56 -3.86 -0.99
N THR A 39 10.12 -2.72 -0.46
CA THR A 39 8.69 -2.38 -0.39
C THR A 39 8.12 -2.11 -1.78
N ILE A 40 8.84 -1.36 -2.62
CA ILE A 40 8.43 -1.06 -3.99
C ILE A 40 8.42 -2.32 -4.85
N GLU A 41 9.46 -3.15 -4.78
CA GLU A 41 9.50 -4.43 -5.51
C GLU A 41 8.33 -5.35 -5.16
N ARG A 42 7.97 -5.42 -3.86
CA ARG A 42 6.82 -6.19 -3.41
C ARG A 42 5.50 -5.59 -3.90
N LEU A 43 5.38 -4.27 -3.88
CA LEU A 43 4.19 -3.59 -4.42
C LEU A 43 4.00 -3.89 -5.91
N LEU A 44 5.06 -3.84 -6.70
CA LEU A 44 5.00 -4.15 -8.13
C LEU A 44 4.50 -5.58 -8.37
N ARG A 45 5.04 -6.57 -7.66
CA ARG A 45 4.54 -7.95 -7.72
C ARG A 45 3.06 -8.05 -7.38
N TYR A 46 2.58 -7.34 -6.35
CA TYR A 46 1.16 -7.34 -5.99
C TYR A 46 0.27 -6.66 -7.04
N ILE A 47 0.79 -5.67 -7.76
CA ILE A 47 0.07 -5.05 -8.87
C ILE A 47 -0.05 -6.05 -10.03
N ASP A 48 1.04 -6.74 -10.38
CA ASP A 48 1.04 -7.77 -11.44
C ASP A 48 0.09 -8.92 -11.10
N ASP A 49 0.15 -9.44 -9.86
CA ASP A 49 -0.76 -10.49 -9.38
C ASP A 49 -2.23 -10.02 -9.45
N PHE A 50 -2.48 -8.76 -9.08
CA PHE A 50 -3.83 -8.19 -9.11
C PHE A 50 -4.35 -7.98 -10.53
N ASP A 51 -3.48 -7.56 -11.46
CA ASP A 51 -3.82 -7.43 -12.87
C ASP A 51 -4.24 -8.79 -13.45
N HIS A 52 -3.46 -9.84 -13.17
CA HIS A 52 -3.82 -11.19 -13.57
C HIS A 52 -5.17 -11.64 -12.97
N ILE A 53 -5.46 -11.31 -11.70
CA ILE A 53 -6.76 -11.60 -11.08
C ILE A 53 -7.91 -10.85 -11.78
N LEU A 54 -7.68 -9.61 -12.22
CA LEU A 54 -8.68 -8.84 -12.98
C LEU A 54 -8.95 -9.48 -14.35
N GLU A 55 -7.90 -9.90 -15.04
CA GLU A 55 -8.02 -10.65 -16.31
C GLU A 55 -8.83 -11.93 -16.11
N GLN A 56 -8.45 -12.76 -15.14
CA GLN A 56 -9.20 -14.00 -14.83
C GLN A 56 -10.65 -13.71 -14.42
N GLY A 57 -10.86 -12.62 -13.67
CA GLY A 57 -12.17 -12.16 -13.25
C GLY A 57 -13.10 -11.82 -14.42
N SER A 58 -12.57 -11.47 -15.59
CA SER A 58 -13.37 -11.16 -16.78
C SER A 58 -14.07 -12.38 -17.40
N TYR A 59 -13.61 -13.59 -17.06
CA TYR A 59 -14.14 -14.86 -17.58
C TYR A 59 -15.20 -15.51 -16.67
N VAL A 60 -15.53 -14.91 -15.53
CA VAL A 60 -16.45 -15.50 -14.53
C VAL A 60 -17.57 -14.52 -14.16
N ASP A 61 -18.68 -15.04 -13.65
CA ASP A 61 -19.74 -14.20 -13.08
C ASP A 61 -19.32 -13.67 -11.69
N ILE A 62 -18.74 -12.47 -11.70
CA ILE A 62 -18.26 -11.76 -10.51
C ILE A 62 -19.37 -11.36 -9.53
N GLN A 63 -20.66 -11.46 -9.90
CA GLN A 63 -21.79 -11.23 -9.00
C GLN A 63 -22.21 -12.49 -8.24
N GLN A 64 -21.96 -13.68 -8.82
CA GLN A 64 -22.27 -14.96 -8.21
C GLN A 64 -21.14 -15.47 -7.31
N LEU A 65 -19.88 -15.33 -7.75
CA LEU A 65 -18.75 -15.83 -6.97
C LEU A 65 -18.59 -15.05 -5.66
N ARG A 66 -18.31 -15.77 -4.57
CA ARG A 66 -18.13 -15.22 -3.24
C ARG A 66 -16.75 -15.50 -2.67
N VAL A 67 -16.12 -14.46 -2.14
CA VAL A 67 -14.81 -14.52 -1.49
C VAL A 67 -15.02 -14.38 0.02
N PRO A 68 -14.62 -15.38 0.82
CA PRO A 68 -14.66 -15.29 2.28
C PRO A 68 -13.66 -14.24 2.77
N VAL A 69 -14.03 -13.49 3.81
CA VAL A 69 -13.16 -12.47 4.40
C VAL A 69 -12.15 -13.14 5.34
N PRO A 70 -10.83 -12.98 5.10
CA PRO A 70 -9.83 -13.49 6.02
C PRO A 70 -10.02 -12.91 7.42
N GLY A 71 -10.12 -13.78 8.44
CA GLY A 71 -10.25 -13.37 9.84
C GLY A 71 -11.65 -12.94 10.29
N VAL A 72 -12.67 -12.97 9.43
CA VAL A 72 -14.07 -12.74 9.82
C VAL A 72 -14.92 -13.94 9.40
N PRO A 73 -15.12 -14.93 10.30
CA PRO A 73 -15.89 -16.13 10.01
C PRO A 73 -17.30 -15.80 9.52
N LEU A 74 -17.83 -16.62 8.62
CA LEU A 74 -19.18 -16.52 8.03
C LEU A 74 -19.46 -15.25 7.21
N VAL A 75 -18.49 -14.36 7.00
CA VAL A 75 -18.64 -13.20 6.14
C VAL A 75 -17.97 -13.46 4.79
N SER A 76 -18.73 -13.32 3.71
CA SER A 76 -18.22 -13.36 2.34
C SER A 76 -18.76 -12.18 1.52
N PHE A 77 -17.95 -11.71 0.59
CA PHE A 77 -18.30 -10.65 -0.35
C PHE A 77 -18.39 -11.20 -1.77
N ARG A 78 -19.18 -10.55 -2.63
CA ARG A 78 -19.14 -10.85 -4.06
C ARG A 78 -17.75 -10.52 -4.61
N LEU A 79 -17.24 -11.33 -5.52
CA LEU A 79 -15.94 -11.10 -6.14
C LEU A 79 -15.85 -9.69 -6.72
N GLY A 80 -16.88 -9.23 -7.44
CA GLY A 80 -16.91 -7.88 -8.02
C GLY A 80 -16.88 -6.75 -7.00
N ASP A 81 -17.34 -6.98 -5.76
CA ASP A 81 -17.21 -5.99 -4.68
C ASP A 81 -15.78 -6.00 -4.10
N CYS A 82 -15.13 -7.16 -4.00
CA CYS A 82 -13.73 -7.28 -3.62
C CYS A 82 -12.79 -6.61 -4.63
N LEU A 83 -12.99 -6.86 -5.93
CA LEU A 83 -12.16 -6.28 -6.99
C LEU A 83 -12.26 -4.74 -6.98
N ARG A 84 -13.49 -4.20 -6.94
CA ARG A 84 -13.70 -2.74 -6.86
C ARG A 84 -13.13 -2.12 -5.59
N PHE A 85 -13.21 -2.82 -4.46
CA PHE A 85 -12.55 -2.40 -3.23
C PHE A 85 -11.04 -2.29 -3.43
N MET A 86 -10.40 -3.31 -4.02
CA MET A 86 -8.94 -3.35 -4.21
C MET A 86 -8.45 -2.23 -5.14
N VAL A 87 -9.15 -1.99 -6.26
CA VAL A 87 -8.85 -0.85 -7.15
C VAL A 87 -8.88 0.46 -6.39
N ALA A 88 -10.00 0.77 -5.73
CA ALA A 88 -10.15 2.01 -4.98
C ALA A 88 -9.15 2.14 -3.81
N HIS A 89 -8.80 1.02 -3.18
CA HIS A 89 -7.81 0.97 -2.10
C HIS A 89 -6.41 1.34 -2.60
N ASN A 90 -6.00 0.79 -3.74
CA ASN A 90 -4.72 1.09 -4.37
C ASN A 90 -4.66 2.56 -4.84
N GLU A 91 -5.70 3.06 -5.50
CA GLU A 91 -5.81 4.47 -5.91
C GLU A 91 -5.66 5.41 -4.71
N ARG A 92 -6.36 5.11 -3.61
CA ARG A 92 -6.26 5.86 -2.37
C ARG A 92 -4.83 5.86 -1.81
N HIS A 93 -4.15 4.72 -1.82
CA HIS A 93 -2.77 4.62 -1.32
C HIS A 93 -1.79 5.41 -2.20
N LEU A 94 -1.97 5.38 -3.52
CA LEU A 94 -1.17 6.18 -4.43
C LEU A 94 -1.35 7.69 -4.19
N LEU A 95 -2.60 8.14 -4.00
CA LEU A 95 -2.89 9.54 -3.64
C LEU A 95 -2.27 9.93 -2.30
N GLN A 96 -2.26 9.04 -1.30
CA GLN A 96 -1.60 9.29 -0.02
C GLN A 96 -0.08 9.43 -0.20
N ALA A 97 0.55 8.57 -0.99
CA ALA A 97 1.97 8.65 -1.29
C ALA A 97 2.33 9.94 -2.04
N GLN A 98 1.55 10.32 -3.06
CA GLN A 98 1.73 11.57 -3.81
C GLN A 98 1.63 12.81 -2.91
N LYS A 99 0.67 12.84 -1.98
CA LYS A 99 0.53 13.94 -1.02
C LYS A 99 1.75 14.06 -0.11
N ILE A 100 2.26 12.94 0.38
CA ILE A 100 3.48 12.92 1.20
C ILE A 100 4.66 13.42 0.37
N PHE A 101 4.83 12.91 -0.86
CA PHE A 101 5.91 13.31 -1.78
C PHE A 101 5.88 14.81 -2.09
N ALA A 102 4.71 15.40 -2.33
CA ALA A 102 4.56 16.83 -2.59
C ALA A 102 4.96 17.71 -1.38
N THR A 103 4.85 17.17 -0.17
CA THR A 103 5.25 17.85 1.07
C THR A 103 6.63 17.44 1.56
N PHE A 104 7.28 16.48 0.88
CA PHE A 104 8.53 15.92 1.33
C PHE A 104 9.65 16.93 1.10
N VAL A 105 10.19 17.44 2.20
CA VAL A 105 11.44 18.19 2.19
C VAL A 105 12.57 17.15 2.20
N PRO A 106 13.48 17.13 1.20
CA PRO A 106 14.63 16.24 1.22
C PRO A 106 15.40 16.43 2.52
N GLN A 107 15.58 15.37 3.30
CA GLN A 107 16.53 15.44 4.40
C GLN A 107 17.92 15.74 3.81
N PRO A 108 18.67 16.72 4.34
CA PRO A 108 20.08 16.84 4.00
C PRO A 108 20.72 15.48 4.29
N ALA A 109 21.58 15.03 3.39
CA ALA A 109 22.24 13.73 3.47
C ALA A 109 22.65 13.45 4.91
N VAL A 110 22.09 12.40 5.51
CA VAL A 110 22.40 12.00 6.88
C VAL A 110 23.91 11.80 6.91
N GLN A 111 24.63 12.69 7.61
CA GLN A 111 26.06 12.50 7.84
C GLN A 111 26.23 11.11 8.45
N PRO A 112 27.15 10.27 7.93
CA PRO A 112 27.31 8.91 8.42
C PRO A 112 27.47 8.95 9.93
N TYR A 113 26.70 8.10 10.63
CA TYR A 113 26.76 7.96 12.08
C TYR A 113 28.22 7.73 12.50
N LYS A 114 28.83 8.73 13.13
CA LYS A 114 30.15 8.57 13.76
C LYS A 114 29.92 7.81 15.05
N SER A 115 30.21 6.51 15.05
CA SER A 115 30.30 5.73 16.28
C SER A 115 31.20 6.47 17.28
N PRO A 116 30.80 6.61 18.56
CA PRO A 116 31.66 7.18 19.58
C PRO A 116 32.95 6.34 19.68
N GLY A 117 34.06 6.87 19.13
CA GLY A 117 35.36 6.21 19.14
C GLY A 117 36.00 5.95 17.77
N SER A 118 35.37 6.27 16.63
CA SER A 118 36.05 6.15 15.33
C SER A 118 37.03 7.32 15.08
N THR A 119 38.32 7.01 15.07
CA THR A 119 39.36 7.88 14.54
C THR A 119 39.18 8.03 13.02
N GLY A 120 39.40 9.23 12.48
CA GLY A 120 38.98 9.66 11.13
C GLY A 120 39.61 8.96 9.91
N SER A 121 40.10 7.72 10.02
CA SER A 121 40.63 6.93 8.91
C SER A 121 39.60 6.03 8.22
N ASP A 122 38.45 5.77 8.83
CA ASP A 122 37.52 4.72 8.36
C ASP A 122 36.38 5.27 7.49
N LEU A 123 36.68 6.28 6.66
CA LEU A 123 35.76 6.72 5.61
C LEU A 123 36.00 5.87 4.36
N VAL A 124 35.48 4.64 4.35
CA VAL A 124 35.35 3.88 3.09
C VAL A 124 34.25 4.56 2.27
N ASN A 125 34.65 5.05 1.10
CA ASN A 125 33.76 5.68 0.13
C ASN A 125 32.84 4.59 -0.48
N VAL A 126 31.63 4.44 0.05
CA VAL A 126 30.65 3.43 -0.43
C VAL A 126 29.95 3.84 -1.73
N PHE A 127 30.33 4.97 -2.33
CA PHE A 127 29.89 5.35 -3.68
C PHE A 127 31.11 5.65 -4.54
N GLY A 128 31.66 4.60 -5.15
CA GLY A 128 32.66 4.68 -6.21
C GLY A 128 32.10 4.05 -7.49
N ASN A 129 31.79 4.92 -8.44
CA ASN A 129 31.60 4.77 -9.90
C ASN A 129 30.84 3.53 -10.44
#